data_AF-A0A8T4L565-F1
#
_entry.id   AF-A0A8T4L565-F1
#
_cell.length_a   1.000
_cell.length_b   1.000
_cell.length_c   1.000
_cell.angle_alpha   90.00
_cell.angle_beta   90.00
_cell.angle_gamma   90.00
#
_symmetry.space_group_name_H-M   'P 1'
#
loop_
_entity.id
_entity.type
_entity.pdbx_description
1 polymer ?
#
loop_
_entity_poly.entity_id
_entity_poly.type
_entity_poly.pdbx_seq_one_letter_code
_entity_poly.pdbx_strand_id
1 'polypeptide(L)'
;MTESMVLLLERVSKAFLAKSELGLREAANDAIAQAAFENDSKKAEIAVISYSLGKLLSKAHFQRSKNWPRVADSILREINEAVSLARSDEFGLLEKKLSSVVSTVAKVDFEFGNYWQNLIEKARVKQASSAYALGLSLSQACGLTCCDKQALFNYIGFTKMHEETPVLKNISERVDRLKELLAEKKP
;
A
#
# COMPACT_ATOMS: atom_id res chain seq x y z
N MET A 1 8.08 15.22 -6.98
CA MET A 1 7.96 14.35 -5.79
C MET A 1 6.69 14.61 -5.00
N THR A 2 6.35 15.87 -4.67
CA THR A 2 5.17 16.21 -3.86
C THR A 2 3.85 15.81 -4.52
N GLU A 3 3.71 16.09 -5.82
CA GLU A 3 2.47 15.82 -6.58
C GLU A 3 2.08 14.34 -6.57
N SER A 4 3.04 13.43 -6.73
CA SER A 4 2.78 11.99 -6.71
C SER A 4 2.24 11.52 -5.35
N MET A 5 2.76 12.06 -4.24
CA MET A 5 2.34 11.67 -2.90
C MET A 5 0.94 12.19 -2.57
N VAL A 6 0.62 13.42 -2.98
CA VAL A 6 -0.74 13.97 -2.87
C VAL A 6 -1.73 13.09 -3.63
N LEU A 7 -1.41 12.71 -4.87
CA LEU A 7 -2.25 11.84 -5.69
C LEU A 7 -2.47 10.46 -5.03
N LEU A 8 -1.43 9.87 -4.45
CA LEU A 8 -1.54 8.60 -3.73
C LEU A 8 -2.50 8.72 -2.53
N LEU A 9 -2.31 9.73 -1.68
CA LEU A 9 -3.18 9.94 -0.51
C LEU A 9 -4.63 10.26 -0.89
N GLU A 10 -4.85 11.04 -1.95
CA GLU A 10 -6.20 11.31 -2.45
C GLU A 10 -6.88 10.04 -2.96
N ARG A 11 -6.14 9.15 -3.64
CA ARG A 11 -6.68 7.85 -4.06
C ARG A 11 -7.05 6.99 -2.87
N VAL A 12 -6.22 6.95 -1.82
CA VAL A 12 -6.53 6.26 -0.57
C VAL A 12 -7.80 6.83 0.06
N SER A 13 -7.90 8.16 0.19
CA SER A 13 -9.08 8.85 0.75
C SER A 13 -10.35 8.51 -0.03
N LYS A 14 -10.31 8.67 -1.36
CA LYS A 14 -11.45 8.37 -2.25
C LYS A 14 -11.86 6.90 -2.17
N ALA A 15 -10.90 5.97 -2.20
CA ALA A 15 -11.19 4.54 -2.13
C ALA A 15 -11.76 4.13 -0.77
N PHE A 16 -11.24 4.70 0.32
CA PHE A 16 -11.74 4.44 1.67
C PHE A 16 -13.16 4.98 1.86
N LEU A 17 -13.43 6.21 1.41
CA LEU A 17 -14.76 6.82 1.43
C LEU A 17 -15.77 5.98 0.61
N ALA A 18 -15.37 5.53 -0.57
CA ALA A 18 -16.18 4.66 -1.42
C ALA A 18 -16.31 3.21 -0.91
N LYS A 19 -15.64 2.88 0.22
CA LYS A 19 -15.54 1.52 0.76
C LYS A 19 -15.03 0.48 -0.26
N SER A 20 -14.17 0.91 -1.17
CA SER A 20 -13.62 0.07 -2.23
C SER A 20 -12.34 -0.64 -1.76
N GLU A 21 -12.46 -1.90 -1.36
CA GLU A 21 -11.30 -2.75 -1.03
C GLU A 21 -10.35 -2.85 -2.23
N LEU A 22 -10.89 -3.02 -3.44
CA LEU A 22 -10.10 -3.11 -4.66
C LEU A 22 -9.31 -1.81 -4.91
N GLY A 23 -9.96 -0.65 -4.77
CA GLY A 23 -9.31 0.65 -4.96
C GLY A 23 -8.21 0.92 -3.95
N LEU A 24 -8.36 0.46 -2.70
CA LEU A 24 -7.31 0.53 -1.69
C LEU A 24 -6.15 -0.42 -2.03
N ARG A 25 -6.44 -1.63 -2.50
CA ARG A 25 -5.38 -2.55 -2.94
C ARG A 25 -4.57 -1.98 -4.10
N GLU A 26 -5.23 -1.38 -5.08
CA GLU A 26 -4.57 -0.71 -6.21
C GLU A 26 -3.72 0.48 -5.75
N ALA A 27 -4.27 1.34 -4.88
CA ALA A 27 -3.52 2.46 -4.32
C ALA A 27 -2.30 1.99 -3.52
N ALA A 28 -2.41 0.89 -2.76
CA ALA A 28 -1.29 0.28 -2.05
C ALA A 28 -0.20 -0.22 -3.01
N ASN A 29 -0.60 -0.93 -4.07
CA ASN A 29 0.33 -1.47 -5.07
C ASN A 29 1.09 -0.35 -5.82
N ASP A 30 0.38 0.72 -6.19
CA ASP A 30 1.01 1.86 -6.87
C ASP A 30 1.94 2.63 -5.92
N ALA A 31 1.52 2.80 -4.67
CA ALA A 31 2.34 3.46 -3.65
C ALA A 31 3.63 2.69 -3.36
N ILE A 32 3.57 1.36 -3.20
CA ILE A 32 4.77 0.56 -2.95
C ILE A 32 5.68 0.49 -4.18
N ALA A 33 5.12 0.49 -5.39
CA ALA A 33 5.90 0.53 -6.62
C ALA A 33 6.70 1.83 -6.74
N GLN A 34 6.06 2.98 -6.49
CA GLN A 34 6.74 4.27 -6.47
C GLN A 34 7.74 4.37 -5.32
N ALA A 35 7.38 3.88 -4.14
CA ALA A 35 8.28 3.84 -2.99
C ALA A 35 9.55 3.02 -3.27
N ALA A 36 9.40 1.86 -3.92
CA ALA A 36 10.50 1.00 -4.33
C ALA A 36 11.40 1.67 -5.36
N PHE A 37 10.81 2.33 -6.35
CA PHE A 37 11.53 3.03 -7.41
C PHE A 37 12.31 4.26 -6.88
N GLU A 38 11.69 5.05 -6.02
CA GLU A 38 12.25 6.31 -5.51
C GLU A 38 12.99 6.16 -4.17
N ASN A 39 12.94 4.97 -3.56
CA ASN A 39 13.42 4.70 -2.20
C ASN A 39 12.80 5.65 -1.15
N ASP A 40 11.49 5.90 -1.25
CA ASP A 40 10.75 6.84 -0.41
C ASP A 40 9.89 6.11 0.64
N SER A 41 10.31 6.19 1.91
CA SER A 41 9.63 5.56 3.04
C SER A 41 8.23 6.12 3.30
N LYS A 42 7.93 7.37 2.94
CA LYS A 42 6.60 7.98 3.14
C LYS A 42 5.58 7.34 2.21
N LYS A 43 5.96 7.12 0.95
CA LYS A 43 5.14 6.36 -0.02
C LYS A 43 4.95 4.91 0.41
N ALA A 44 5.97 4.30 1.00
CA ALA A 44 5.86 2.95 1.56
C ALA A 44 4.86 2.92 2.74
N GLU A 45 4.88 3.92 3.61
CA GLU A 45 3.93 4.03 4.72
C GLU A 45 2.49 4.25 4.22
N ILE A 46 2.29 5.04 3.17
CA ILE A 46 0.99 5.17 2.48
C ILE A 46 0.52 3.80 1.93
N ALA A 47 1.42 3.00 1.36
CA ALA A 47 1.09 1.66 0.89
C ALA A 47 0.62 0.74 2.02
N VAL A 48 1.32 0.79 3.17
CA VAL A 48 0.97 0.02 4.38
C VAL A 48 -0.40 0.45 4.92
N ILE A 49 -0.65 1.77 5.03
CA ILE A 49 -1.96 2.31 5.45
C ILE A 49 -3.04 1.82 4.51
N SER A 50 -2.88 2.03 3.21
CA SER A 50 -3.88 1.69 2.20
C SER A 50 -4.24 0.21 2.22
N TYR A 51 -3.24 -0.68 2.26
CA TYR A 51 -3.47 -2.12 2.36
C TYR A 51 -4.20 -2.49 3.66
N SER A 52 -3.81 -1.89 4.79
CA SER A 52 -4.43 -2.14 6.09
C SER A 52 -5.90 -1.72 6.09
N LEU A 53 -6.23 -0.56 5.52
CA LEU A 53 -7.61 -0.10 5.39
C LEU A 53 -8.44 -1.04 4.52
N GLY A 54 -7.88 -1.54 3.41
CA GLY A 54 -8.55 -2.54 2.56
C GLY A 54 -8.89 -3.81 3.35
N LYS A 55 -7.95 -4.27 4.19
CA LYS A 55 -8.17 -5.42 5.08
C LYS A 55 -9.12 -5.14 6.24
N LEU A 56 -9.22 -3.92 6.73
CA LEU A 56 -10.27 -3.55 7.69
C LEU A 56 -11.65 -3.60 7.03
N LEU A 57 -11.78 -3.06 5.81
CA LEU A 57 -13.03 -3.06 5.09
C LEU A 57 -13.51 -4.46 4.71
N SER A 58 -12.62 -5.41 4.43
CA SER A 58 -13.03 -6.77 4.08
C SER A 58 -13.58 -7.60 5.24
N LYS A 59 -13.35 -7.15 6.50
CA LYS A 59 -13.84 -7.84 7.69
C LYS A 59 -15.29 -7.41 8.01
N ALA A 60 -16.26 -8.28 7.69
CA ALA A 60 -17.69 -8.00 7.87
C ALA A 60 -18.11 -7.60 9.31
N HIS A 61 -17.41 -8.10 10.34
CA HIS A 61 -17.71 -7.76 11.74
C HIS A 61 -17.36 -6.32 12.10
N PHE A 62 -16.36 -5.71 11.45
CA PHE A 62 -16.07 -4.30 11.59
C PHE A 62 -17.23 -3.47 11.04
N GLN A 63 -17.64 -3.74 9.80
CA GLN A 63 -18.70 -2.98 9.14
C GLN A 63 -20.06 -3.05 9.86
N ARG A 64 -20.33 -4.17 10.56
CA ARG A 64 -21.56 -4.38 11.34
C ARG A 64 -21.53 -3.72 12.72
N SER A 65 -20.37 -3.26 13.19
CA SER A 65 -20.27 -2.61 14.49
C SER A 65 -20.90 -1.22 14.46
N LYS A 66 -21.71 -0.90 15.50
CA LYS A 66 -22.33 0.42 15.65
C LYS A 66 -21.31 1.56 15.76
N ASN A 67 -20.10 1.26 16.21
CA ASN A 67 -19.02 2.24 16.38
C ASN A 67 -18.23 2.48 15.08
N TRP A 68 -18.39 1.61 14.07
CA TRP A 68 -17.60 1.67 12.84
C TRP A 68 -17.74 2.98 12.06
N PRO A 69 -18.94 3.57 11.86
CA PRO A 69 -19.05 4.84 11.15
C PRO A 69 -18.21 5.96 11.78
N ARG A 70 -18.25 6.08 13.12
CA ARG A 70 -17.45 7.08 13.85
C ARG A 70 -15.95 6.86 13.70
N VAL A 71 -15.52 5.60 13.74
CA VAL A 71 -14.11 5.23 13.56
C VAL A 71 -13.65 5.51 12.14
N ALA A 72 -14.44 5.11 11.13
CA ALA A 72 -14.16 5.36 9.73
C ALA A 72 -14.06 6.87 9.44
N ASP A 73 -14.96 7.68 10.01
CA ASP A 73 -14.90 9.14 9.88
C ASP A 73 -13.63 9.72 10.51
N SER A 74 -13.20 9.20 11.66
CA SER A 74 -11.94 9.62 12.30
C SER A 74 -10.74 9.31 11.43
N ILE A 75 -10.65 8.09 10.89
CA ILE A 75 -9.59 7.68 9.97
C ILE A 75 -9.59 8.55 8.72
N LEU A 76 -10.76 8.80 8.13
CA LEU A 76 -10.88 9.61 6.92
C LEU A 76 -10.43 11.06 7.16
N ARG A 77 -10.74 11.64 8.34
CA ARG A 77 -10.24 12.96 8.72
C ARG A 77 -8.72 13.00 8.82
N GLU A 78 -8.10 12.01 9.45
CA GLU A 78 -6.63 11.94 9.53
C GLU A 78 -5.98 11.82 8.14
N ILE A 79 -6.57 11.03 7.23
CA ILE A 79 -6.09 10.91 5.84
C ILE A 79 -6.23 12.24 5.10
N ASN A 80 -7.36 12.94 5.22
CA ASN A 80 -7.56 14.23 4.57
C ASN A 80 -6.65 15.33 5.13
N GLU A 81 -6.30 15.26 6.40
CA GLU A 81 -5.28 16.12 6.99
C GLU A 81 -3.89 15.79 6.41
N ALA A 82 -3.55 14.50 6.24
CA ALA A 82 -2.32 14.11 5.56
C ALA A 82 -2.27 14.62 4.11
N VAL A 83 -3.39 14.59 3.37
CA VAL A 83 -3.49 15.21 2.03
C VAL A 83 -3.17 16.71 2.09
N SER A 84 -3.73 17.42 3.06
CA SER A 84 -3.48 18.86 3.24
C SER A 84 -2.00 19.15 3.55
N LEU A 85 -1.39 18.39 4.46
CA LEU A 85 0.03 18.52 4.81
C LEU A 85 0.95 18.18 3.63
N ALA A 86 0.59 17.18 2.82
CA ALA A 86 1.33 16.82 1.61
C ALA A 86 1.25 17.94 0.55
N ARG A 87 0.13 18.66 0.44
CA ARG A 87 -0.01 19.81 -0.48
C ARG A 87 0.78 21.04 -0.04
N SER A 88 0.94 21.23 1.26
CA SER A 88 1.70 22.35 1.84
C SER A 88 3.21 22.08 1.96
N ASP A 89 3.72 20.96 1.44
CA ASP A 89 5.13 20.53 1.54
C ASP A 89 5.65 20.43 3.00
N GLU A 90 4.77 20.24 3.98
CA GLU A 90 5.12 20.14 5.40
C GLU A 90 5.57 18.71 5.78
N PHE A 91 6.63 18.21 5.15
CA PHE A 91 7.02 16.79 5.21
C PHE A 91 7.28 16.23 6.62
N GLY A 92 7.83 17.05 7.53
CA GLY A 92 8.05 16.63 8.92
C GLY A 92 6.75 16.42 9.71
N LEU A 93 5.71 17.18 9.38
CA LEU A 93 4.38 17.02 9.97
C LEU A 93 3.59 15.91 9.28
N LEU A 94 3.77 15.76 7.96
CA LEU A 94 3.22 14.65 7.20
C LEU A 94 3.68 13.29 7.76
N GLU A 95 4.97 13.11 8.03
CA GLU A 95 5.51 11.87 8.57
C GLU A 95 4.86 11.52 9.93
N LYS A 96 4.76 12.51 10.83
CA LYS A 96 4.06 12.34 12.10
C LYS A 96 2.59 11.98 11.90
N LYS A 97 1.94 12.56 10.88
CA LYS A 97 0.54 12.28 10.56
C LYS A 97 0.36 10.86 10.02
N LEU A 98 1.22 10.38 9.11
CA LEU A 98 1.17 9.01 8.61
C LEU A 98 1.36 7.99 9.75
N SER A 99 2.34 8.23 10.63
CA SER A 99 2.53 7.42 11.84
C SER A 99 1.32 7.45 12.79
N SER A 100 0.62 8.59 12.90
CA SER A 100 -0.65 8.70 13.64
C SER A 100 -1.72 7.81 13.00
N VAL A 101 -1.91 7.88 11.68
CA VAL A 101 -2.89 7.05 10.95
C VAL A 101 -2.61 5.56 11.17
N VAL A 102 -1.35 5.15 11.06
CA VAL A 102 -0.93 3.76 11.34
C VAL A 102 -1.31 3.35 12.77
N SER A 103 -1.07 4.23 13.75
CA SER A 103 -1.39 3.99 15.15
C SER A 103 -2.91 3.89 15.39
N THR A 104 -3.69 4.74 14.74
CA THR A 104 -5.17 4.70 14.79
C THR A 104 -5.68 3.40 14.19
N VAL A 105 -5.17 2.99 13.02
CA VAL A 105 -5.53 1.71 12.39
C VAL A 105 -5.15 0.53 13.28
N ALA A 106 -3.97 0.55 13.93
CA ALA A 106 -3.55 -0.49 14.86
C ALA A 106 -4.46 -0.59 16.09
N LYS A 107 -4.87 0.54 16.67
CA LYS A 107 -5.82 0.59 17.79
C LYS A 107 -7.18 0.02 17.39
N VAL A 108 -7.66 0.38 16.20
CA VAL A 108 -8.91 -0.16 15.66
C VAL A 108 -8.82 -1.66 15.44
N ASP A 109 -7.71 -2.17 14.89
CA ASP A 109 -7.50 -3.62 14.76
C ASP A 109 -7.44 -4.31 16.13
N PHE A 110 -6.86 -3.68 17.15
CA PHE A 110 -6.82 -4.23 18.51
C PHE A 110 -8.19 -4.27 19.20
N GLU A 111 -8.96 -3.18 19.12
CA GLU A 111 -10.24 -3.04 19.80
C GLU A 111 -11.35 -3.90 19.17
N PHE A 112 -11.31 -4.08 17.85
CA PHE A 112 -12.34 -4.79 17.09
C PHE A 112 -11.89 -6.16 16.59
N GLY A 113 -10.58 -6.42 16.55
CA GLY A 113 -10.01 -7.67 16.10
C GLY A 113 -10.19 -8.75 17.16
N ASN A 114 -11.30 -9.47 17.08
CA ASN A 114 -11.46 -10.73 17.80
C ASN A 114 -10.31 -11.66 17.37
N TYR A 115 -9.31 -11.83 18.25
CA TYR A 115 -8.15 -12.72 18.12
C TYR A 115 -7.15 -12.41 16.98
N TRP A 116 -7.44 -11.46 16.09
CA TRP A 116 -6.61 -11.19 14.91
C TRP A 116 -5.83 -9.88 15.05
N GLN A 117 -4.87 -9.89 15.97
CA GLN A 117 -3.92 -8.81 16.19
C GLN A 117 -2.86 -8.77 15.06
N ASN A 118 -2.17 -7.64 14.97
CA ASN A 118 -1.02 -7.39 14.11
C ASN A 118 -1.33 -7.16 12.63
N LEU A 119 -2.46 -6.52 12.30
CA LEU A 119 -2.75 -6.13 10.92
C LEU A 119 -1.65 -5.27 10.29
N ILE A 120 -1.13 -4.29 11.03
CA ILE A 120 -0.05 -3.42 10.54
C ILE A 120 1.21 -4.21 10.24
N GLU A 121 1.63 -5.15 11.10
CA GLU A 121 2.82 -5.96 10.85
C GLU A 121 2.65 -6.82 9.61
N LYS A 122 1.48 -7.45 9.45
CA LYS A 122 1.14 -8.23 8.24
C LYS A 122 1.13 -7.36 6.99
N ALA A 123 0.63 -6.13 7.10
CA ALA A 123 0.64 -5.16 6.00
C ALA A 123 2.07 -4.78 5.62
N ARG A 124 2.94 -4.47 6.60
CA ARG A 124 4.36 -4.19 6.36
C ARG A 124 5.06 -5.35 5.68
N VAL A 125 4.88 -6.58 6.17
CA VAL A 125 5.46 -7.79 5.53
C VAL A 125 4.93 -7.97 4.11
N LYS A 126 3.64 -7.75 3.87
CA LYS A 126 3.07 -7.84 2.51
C LYS A 126 3.66 -6.79 1.57
N GLN A 127 3.77 -5.54 2.01
CA GLN A 127 4.35 -4.47 1.20
C GLN A 127 5.85 -4.69 0.99
N ALA A 128 6.58 -5.15 2.00
CA ALA A 128 7.99 -5.50 1.87
C ALA A 128 8.21 -6.63 0.86
N SER A 129 7.35 -7.65 0.89
CA SER A 129 7.38 -8.71 -0.11
C SER A 129 7.09 -8.21 -1.52
N SER A 130 6.22 -7.20 -1.66
CA SER A 130 5.92 -6.59 -2.95
C SER A 130 7.10 -5.75 -3.44
N ALA A 131 7.73 -4.98 -2.56
CA ALA A 131 8.97 -4.25 -2.86
C ALA A 131 10.13 -5.19 -3.24
N TYR A 132 10.27 -6.33 -2.55
CA TYR A 132 11.23 -7.38 -2.89
C TYR A 132 10.97 -7.97 -4.28
N ALA A 133 9.71 -8.26 -4.61
CA ALA A 133 9.32 -8.75 -5.95
C ALA A 133 9.60 -7.71 -7.06
N LEU A 134 9.61 -6.42 -6.72
CA LEU A 134 10.00 -5.32 -7.62
C LEU A 134 11.52 -5.15 -7.78
N GLY A 135 12.33 -6.01 -7.15
CA GLY A 135 13.78 -6.07 -7.35
C GLY A 135 14.61 -5.45 -6.22
N LEU A 136 13.99 -4.99 -5.13
CA LEU A 136 14.75 -4.55 -3.96
C LEU A 136 15.39 -5.74 -3.25
N SER A 137 16.59 -5.55 -2.72
CA SER A 137 17.17 -6.55 -1.82
C SER A 137 16.28 -6.72 -0.57
N LEU A 138 16.38 -7.87 0.08
CA LEU A 138 15.60 -8.18 1.28
C LEU A 138 15.80 -7.13 2.39
N SER A 139 17.04 -6.65 2.57
CA SER A 139 17.34 -5.58 3.55
C SER A 139 16.75 -4.23 3.15
N GLN A 140 16.78 -3.86 1.86
CA GLN A 140 16.17 -2.61 1.37
C GLN A 140 14.65 -2.64 1.53
N ALA A 141 14.00 -3.75 1.16
CA ALA A 141 12.56 -3.92 1.32
C ALA A 141 12.11 -3.82 2.80
N CYS A 142 12.88 -4.43 3.72
CA CYS A 142 12.62 -4.30 5.16
C CYS A 142 12.81 -2.87 5.64
N GLY A 143 13.91 -2.22 5.26
CA GLY A 143 14.19 -0.83 5.64
C GLY A 143 13.15 0.15 5.12
N LEU A 144 12.65 -0.08 3.89
CA LEU A 144 11.65 0.78 3.26
C LEU A 144 10.28 0.72 3.97
N THR A 145 9.90 -0.45 4.49
CA THR A 145 8.57 -0.71 5.04
C THR A 145 8.53 -0.86 6.56
N CYS A 146 9.70 -0.78 7.22
CA CYS A 146 9.88 -1.03 8.65
C CYS A 146 9.32 -2.41 9.09
N CYS A 147 9.44 -3.43 8.23
CA CYS A 147 9.04 -4.79 8.56
C CYS A 147 10.18 -5.56 9.25
N ASP A 148 9.81 -6.59 10.01
CA ASP A 148 10.80 -7.52 10.55
C ASP A 148 11.40 -8.39 9.45
N LYS A 149 12.72 -8.57 9.50
CA LYS A 149 13.49 -9.27 8.47
C LYS A 149 13.18 -10.77 8.45
N GLN A 150 13.01 -11.37 9.62
CA GLN A 150 12.70 -12.79 9.75
C GLN A 150 11.26 -13.07 9.29
N ALA A 151 10.33 -12.18 9.62
CA ALA A 151 8.95 -12.25 9.15
C ALA A 151 8.87 -12.18 7.61
N LEU A 152 9.61 -11.26 6.98
CA LEU A 152 9.69 -11.19 5.53
C LEU A 152 10.29 -12.46 4.93
N PHE A 153 11.41 -12.94 5.46
CA PHE A 153 12.08 -14.15 4.99
C PHE A 153 11.16 -15.38 5.02
N ASN A 154 10.46 -15.58 6.13
CA ASN A 154 9.48 -16.66 6.27
C ASN A 154 8.33 -16.51 5.27
N TYR A 155 7.85 -15.29 5.06
CA TYR A 155 6.72 -15.02 4.17
C TYR A 155 7.07 -15.27 2.70
N ILE A 156 8.22 -14.81 2.20
CA ILE A 156 8.64 -15.04 0.81
C ILE A 156 8.99 -16.51 0.55
N GLY A 157 9.53 -17.21 1.56
CA GLY A 157 9.84 -18.64 1.47
C GLY A 157 8.57 -19.49 1.37
N PHE A 158 7.54 -19.14 2.12
CA PHE A 158 6.25 -19.85 2.08
C PHE A 158 5.46 -19.57 0.80
N THR A 159 5.50 -18.34 0.30
CA THR A 159 4.63 -17.89 -0.79
C THR A 159 5.21 -18.14 -2.18
N LYS A 160 6.48 -18.57 -2.31
CA LYS A 160 7.16 -18.79 -3.59
C LYS A 160 7.00 -17.60 -4.57
N MET A 161 6.78 -16.38 -4.08
CA MET A 161 6.52 -15.20 -4.92
C MET A 161 7.71 -14.84 -5.82
N HIS A 162 8.92 -15.30 -5.48
CA HIS A 162 10.12 -15.19 -6.31
C HIS A 162 10.24 -16.27 -7.40
N GLU A 163 9.39 -17.31 -7.35
CA GLU A 163 9.25 -18.35 -8.37
C GLU A 163 8.07 -18.08 -9.33
N GLU A 164 7.29 -17.00 -9.15
CA GLU A 164 6.28 -16.60 -10.15
C GLU A 164 7.00 -16.32 -11.46
N THR A 165 7.03 -17.34 -12.31
CA THR A 165 7.59 -17.26 -13.64
C THR A 165 6.75 -16.19 -14.33
N PRO A 166 7.33 -15.05 -14.76
CA PRO A 166 6.56 -14.10 -15.53
C PRO A 166 5.96 -14.90 -16.67
N VAL A 167 4.63 -14.81 -16.87
CA VAL A 167 3.95 -15.46 -18.01
C VAL A 167 4.82 -15.17 -19.22
N LEU A 168 5.52 -16.21 -19.69
CA LEU A 168 6.50 -16.08 -20.75
C LEU A 168 5.70 -15.76 -21.99
N LYS A 169 5.52 -14.47 -22.27
CA LYS A 169 4.94 -14.04 -23.54
C LYS A 169 5.83 -14.62 -24.62
N ASN A 170 5.25 -15.45 -25.45
CA ASN A 170 5.96 -16.11 -26.54
C ASN A 170 6.61 -15.03 -27.41
N ILE A 171 7.75 -15.34 -28.01
CA ILE A 171 8.51 -14.38 -28.84
C ILE A 171 7.59 -13.73 -29.88
N SER A 172 6.64 -14.49 -30.45
CA SER A 172 5.63 -13.98 -31.37
C SER A 172 4.77 -12.86 -30.77
N GLU A 173 4.24 -13.02 -29.56
CA GLU A 173 3.41 -12.01 -28.89
C GLU A 173 4.20 -10.74 -28.58
N ARG A 174 5.50 -10.88 -28.29
CA ARG A 174 6.40 -9.74 -28.08
C ARG A 174 6.69 -8.99 -29.37
N VAL A 175 6.88 -9.72 -30.48
CA VAL A 175 7.12 -9.17 -31.81
C VAL A 175 5.88 -8.45 -32.34
N ASP A 176 4.69 -9.02 -32.15
CA ASP A 176 3.44 -8.42 -32.66
C ASP A 176 3.11 -7.12 -31.94
N ARG A 177 3.29 -7.07 -30.62
CA ARG A 177 3.15 -5.81 -29.85
C ARG A 177 4.16 -4.74 -30.28
N LEU A 178 5.38 -5.16 -30.64
CA LEU A 178 6.40 -4.25 -31.16
C LEU A 178 6.03 -3.70 -32.54
N LYS A 179 5.42 -4.52 -33.39
CA LYS A 179 4.91 -4.08 -34.70
C LYS A 179 3.76 -3.09 -34.56
N GLU A 180 2.83 -3.33 -33.64
CA GLU A 180 1.73 -2.39 -33.35
C GLU A 180 2.25 -1.02 -32.92
N LEU A 181 3.18 -1.00 -31.96
CA LEU A 181 3.81 0.25 -31.47
C LEU A 181 4.64 0.99 -32.54
N LEU A 182 5.24 0.26 -33.48
CA LEU A 182 5.99 0.85 -34.59
C LEU A 182 5.07 1.29 -35.74
N ALA A 183 3.91 0.66 -35.92
CA ALA A 183 2.91 1.04 -36.90
C ALA A 183 2.20 2.36 -36.53
N GLU A 184 1.95 2.59 -35.24
CA GLU A 184 1.42 3.87 -34.72
C GLU A 184 2.42 5.04 -34.83
N LYS A 185 3.69 4.75 -35.09
CA LYS A 185 4.79 5.73 -35.18
C LYS A 185 5.22 6.08 -36.61
N LYS A 186 4.51 5.62 -37.64
CA LYS A 186 4.75 6.12 -39.00
C LYS A 186 4.24 7.56 -39.12
N PRO A 187 5.06 8.51 -39.62
CA PRO A 187 4.63 9.89 -39.86
C PRO A 187 3.52 9.97 -40.90
#